data_AF-A0A6C0EB19-F1
#
_entry.id   AF-A0A6C0EB19-F1
#
_cell.length_a   1.000
_cell.length_b   1.000
_cell.length_c   1.000
_cell.angle_alpha   90.00
_cell.angle_beta   90.00
_cell.angle_gamma   90.00
#
_symmetry.space_group_name_H-M   'P 1'
#
loop_
_entity.id
_entity.type
_entity.pdbx_description
1 polymer ?
#
loop_
_entity_poly.entity_id
_entity_poly.type
_entity_poly.pdbx_seq_one_letter_code
_entity_poly.pdbx_strand_id
1 'polypeptide(L)'
;MHILLTDQDDYIYGYDNNNNIKIVSLHISEINLKKHNNSLNFNLEYIDPKERIINLDNLHSKLCNTNRLVSMSDILALLSGAKIYAEKERLIYYFRIVISRDKHNYVLSDRYTIFSMSTIKKFNINVSPVYMEYLCCNNKIDILEYLQRNNRLESSKGYIQNDNTLVDKISKMKHIKVLEFLKNIGLPLKYSSWALYFASYEGHIDVLEWWKQSGLELKYDERVLRYALRNASEQGHINVLEWWKNSGLPLIYSEFILNRASEKGRINVLEWWKNSGLPLKYDAEALYWASYYGHINVLEWWKNSGLHLKYDKNALKYASGNDHINVLEWWKNSGLPLKYDESILNYASENGHINVLEWWKNSGLHLKYDKNALKCASKYASGNDHINVLEWWKNSGLPLKYDESILNYASENGHINVLEWWKNSGLPLKYDKNVLKYASKFTSTKVLSWWKNSGLPLKYPTISTYLYIKFCI
;
A
#
# COMPACT_ATOMS: atom_id res chain seq x y z
N MET A 1 -26.68 -15.06 27.30
CA MET A 1 -25.95 -16.03 26.47
C MET A 1 -25.00 -15.25 25.60
N HIS A 2 -23.69 -15.26 25.90
CA HIS A 2 -22.71 -14.56 25.08
C HIS A 2 -22.30 -15.51 23.95
N ILE A 3 -22.82 -15.28 22.74
CA ILE A 3 -22.52 -16.10 21.56
C ILE A 3 -21.38 -15.43 20.81
N LEU A 4 -20.32 -16.18 20.53
CA LEU A 4 -19.19 -15.69 19.75
C LEU A 4 -19.46 -15.95 18.26
N LEU A 5 -19.59 -14.85 17.55
CA LEU A 5 -19.75 -14.80 16.12
C LEU A 5 -18.43 -14.46 15.45
N THR A 6 -18.05 -15.20 14.41
CA THR A 6 -16.82 -14.94 13.65
C THR A 6 -17.09 -14.77 12.16
N ASP A 7 -16.32 -13.92 11.49
CA ASP A 7 -16.22 -13.89 10.03
C ASP A 7 -15.04 -14.77 9.54
N GLN A 8 -14.66 -14.64 8.26
CA GLN A 8 -13.54 -15.41 7.68
C GLN A 8 -12.16 -14.96 8.21
N ASP A 9 -12.09 -13.75 8.76
CA ASP A 9 -10.88 -13.13 9.30
C ASP A 9 -10.83 -13.20 10.85
N ASP A 10 -11.70 -14.04 11.43
CA ASP A 10 -11.80 -14.30 12.87
C ASP A 10 -12.12 -13.06 13.74
N TYR A 11 -12.68 -11.99 13.15
CA TYR A 11 -13.21 -10.86 13.93
C TYR A 11 -14.38 -11.32 14.80
N ILE A 12 -14.34 -10.95 16.09
CA ILE A 12 -15.39 -11.35 17.02
C ILE A 12 -16.49 -10.30 17.09
N TYR A 13 -17.71 -10.74 16.86
CA TYR A 13 -18.91 -9.94 16.99
C TYR A 13 -19.73 -10.39 18.19
N GLY A 14 -20.38 -9.43 18.85
CA GLY A 14 -21.34 -9.68 19.93
C GLY A 14 -22.75 -9.29 19.50
N TYR A 15 -23.75 -9.90 20.15
CA TYR A 15 -25.14 -9.46 20.04
C TYR A 15 -25.52 -8.59 21.23
N ASP A 16 -26.28 -7.52 20.99
CA ASP A 16 -27.02 -6.86 22.05
C ASP A 16 -28.34 -7.59 22.36
N ASN A 17 -29.05 -7.16 23.41
CA ASN A 17 -30.33 -7.76 23.83
C ASN A 17 -31.44 -7.67 22.76
N ASN A 18 -31.21 -6.90 21.68
CA ASN A 18 -32.12 -6.74 20.55
C ASN A 18 -31.65 -7.54 19.32
N ASN A 19 -30.69 -8.47 19.49
CA ASN A 19 -30.09 -9.28 18.43
C ASN A 19 -29.39 -8.48 17.31
N ASN A 20 -28.93 -7.25 17.59
CA ASN A 20 -28.10 -6.50 16.64
C ASN A 20 -26.63 -6.91 16.77
N ILE A 21 -25.95 -7.05 15.63
CA ILE A 21 -24.51 -7.32 15.56
C ILE A 21 -23.74 -6.06 15.94
N LYS A 22 -22.86 -6.15 16.95
CA LYS A 22 -21.88 -5.12 17.30
C LYS A 22 -20.47 -5.68 17.18
N ILE A 23 -19.56 -4.89 16.62
CA ILE A 23 -18.12 -5.19 16.67
C ILE A 23 -17.70 -5.08 18.14
N VAL A 24 -17.22 -6.18 18.72
CA VAL A 24 -16.69 -6.16 20.08
C VAL A 24 -15.17 -6.29 19.94
N SER A 25 -14.44 -5.26 20.36
CA SER A 25 -12.97 -5.33 20.50
C SER A 25 -12.62 -6.31 21.61
N LEU A 26 -12.59 -7.60 21.31
CA LEU A 26 -12.07 -8.62 22.20
C LEU A 26 -10.57 -8.75 21.97
N HIS A 27 -9.79 -8.47 23.02
CA HIS A 27 -8.37 -8.79 23.03
C HIS A 27 -8.26 -10.32 23.14
N ILE A 28 -8.01 -10.98 22.01
CA ILE A 28 -7.79 -12.43 22.00
C ILE A 28 -6.37 -12.67 22.50
N SER A 29 -6.24 -13.33 23.65
CA SER A 29 -4.95 -13.78 24.19
C SER A 29 -5.00 -15.30 24.25
N GLU A 30 -4.20 -15.98 23.43
CA GLU A 30 -4.11 -17.44 23.44
C GLU A 30 -3.04 -17.87 24.44
N ILE A 31 -3.42 -18.72 25.41
CA ILE A 31 -2.49 -19.27 26.41
C ILE A 31 -2.60 -20.79 26.35
N ASN A 32 -1.52 -21.46 25.95
CA ASN A 32 -1.37 -22.91 26.05
C ASN A 32 -0.57 -23.28 27.31
N LEU A 33 -1.04 -24.28 28.04
CA LEU A 33 -0.38 -24.81 29.25
C LEU A 33 0.14 -26.22 28.96
N LYS A 34 1.47 -26.43 28.98
CA LYS A 34 2.09 -27.77 28.99
C LYS A 34 2.55 -28.11 30.41
N LYS A 35 2.23 -29.32 30.89
CA LYS A 35 2.74 -29.84 32.18
C LYS A 35 3.94 -30.75 31.91
N HIS A 36 5.15 -30.30 32.29
CA HIS A 36 6.33 -31.17 32.38
C HIS A 36 6.74 -31.31 33.84
N ASN A 37 6.99 -32.54 34.31
CA ASN A 37 7.61 -32.91 35.59
C ASN A 37 7.82 -31.74 36.60
N ASN A 38 6.71 -31.33 37.23
CA ASN A 38 6.62 -30.29 38.28
C ASN A 38 7.17 -28.89 37.96
N SER A 39 7.32 -28.50 36.69
CA SER A 39 7.55 -27.10 36.28
C SER A 39 6.72 -26.73 35.03
N LEU A 40 6.11 -25.53 35.05
CA LEU A 40 5.34 -24.98 33.93
C LEU A 40 6.29 -24.28 32.96
N ASN A 41 6.33 -24.71 31.70
CA ASN A 41 7.08 -24.03 30.63
C ASN A 41 6.10 -23.58 29.53
N PHE A 42 6.27 -22.34 29.05
CA PHE A 42 5.40 -21.67 28.09
C PHE A 42 6.05 -21.72 26.70
N ASN A 43 5.39 -22.34 25.71
CA ASN A 43 5.82 -22.28 24.31
C ASN A 43 4.64 -21.88 23.41
N LEU A 44 4.90 -20.98 22.47
CA LEU A 44 3.97 -20.53 21.44
C LEU A 44 4.19 -21.34 20.15
N GLU A 45 3.24 -22.20 19.79
CA GLU A 45 3.21 -22.87 18.48
C GLU A 45 1.78 -22.90 17.93
N TYR A 46 1.66 -22.80 16.60
CA TYR A 46 0.41 -22.67 15.83
C TYR A 46 -0.30 -24.02 15.64
N ILE A 47 -1.61 -24.12 15.92
CA ILE A 47 -2.38 -25.38 15.85
C ILE A 47 -3.78 -25.20 15.25
N ASP A 48 -4.19 -26.22 14.49
CA ASP A 48 -5.42 -26.38 13.68
C ASP A 48 -6.73 -26.13 14.45
N PRO A 49 -7.70 -25.37 13.89
CA PRO A 49 -8.94 -24.97 14.57
C PRO A 49 -9.99 -26.06 14.88
N LYS A 50 -9.78 -27.34 14.55
CA LYS A 50 -10.84 -28.37 14.57
C LYS A 50 -11.06 -29.15 15.87
N GLU A 51 -10.24 -28.99 16.90
CA GLU A 51 -10.38 -29.77 18.15
C GLU A 51 -10.90 -28.91 19.32
N ARG A 52 -11.90 -29.41 20.07
CA ARG A 52 -12.51 -28.71 21.21
C ARG A 52 -12.82 -29.63 22.41
N ILE A 53 -12.78 -29.00 23.61
CA ILE A 53 -13.55 -29.20 24.88
C ILE A 53 -12.78 -29.82 26.08
N ILE A 54 -12.74 -29.12 27.24
CA ILE A 54 -12.73 -29.70 28.62
C ILE A 54 -13.42 -28.73 29.64
N ASN A 55 -14.12 -29.34 30.60
CA ASN A 55 -14.80 -28.80 31.80
C ASN A 55 -13.81 -28.33 32.91
N LEU A 56 -14.00 -27.12 33.46
CA LEU A 56 -13.08 -26.43 34.39
C LEU A 56 -13.04 -26.97 35.83
N ASP A 57 -14.02 -27.78 36.26
CA ASP A 57 -14.04 -28.31 37.64
C ASP A 57 -12.84 -29.25 37.93
N ASN A 58 -12.22 -29.82 36.89
CA ASN A 58 -11.05 -30.69 37.00
C ASN A 58 -9.70 -29.97 36.90
N LEU A 59 -9.66 -28.68 36.51
CA LEU A 59 -8.40 -27.94 36.37
C LEU A 59 -7.97 -27.33 37.71
N HIS A 60 -8.93 -26.87 38.52
CA HIS A 60 -8.66 -26.27 39.84
C HIS A 60 -8.05 -27.29 40.82
N SER A 61 -8.58 -28.51 40.85
CA SER A 61 -8.06 -29.59 41.72
C SER A 61 -6.66 -30.09 41.30
N LYS A 62 -6.31 -30.00 40.01
CA LYS A 62 -5.00 -30.40 39.49
C LYS A 62 -3.91 -29.32 39.60
N LEU A 63 -4.29 -28.04 39.68
CA LEU A 63 -3.37 -26.91 39.85
C LEU A 63 -3.10 -26.62 41.33
N CYS A 64 -4.07 -26.82 42.22
CA CYS A 64 -3.95 -26.54 43.65
C CYS A 64 -3.37 -27.71 44.46
N ASN A 65 -2.23 -28.26 44.04
CA ASN A 65 -1.38 -29.11 44.90
C ASN A 65 -0.07 -28.40 45.31
N THR A 66 -0.10 -27.06 45.33
CA THR A 66 0.95 -26.22 45.90
C THR A 66 0.30 -25.15 46.76
N ASN A 67 0.58 -25.15 48.07
CA ASN A 67 0.10 -24.21 49.09
C ASN A 67 0.67 -22.78 48.91
N ARG A 68 0.47 -22.15 47.75
CA ARG A 68 0.72 -20.72 47.55
C ARG A 68 -0.37 -20.12 46.67
N LEU A 69 -1.12 -19.16 47.22
CA LEU A 69 -1.99 -18.26 46.48
C LEU A 69 -1.11 -17.44 45.53
N VAL A 70 -1.14 -17.76 44.24
CA VAL A 70 -0.50 -16.96 43.19
C VAL A 70 -1.46 -15.82 42.83
N SER A 71 -1.00 -14.59 42.94
CA SER A 71 -1.82 -13.40 42.64
C SER A 71 -1.89 -13.14 41.13
N MET A 72 -2.94 -12.45 40.66
CA MET A 72 -3.11 -12.12 39.23
C MET A 72 -1.95 -11.30 38.65
N SER A 73 -1.21 -10.56 39.49
CA SER A 73 0.01 -9.85 39.10
C SER A 73 1.18 -10.79 38.77
N ASP A 74 1.27 -11.95 39.43
CA ASP A 74 2.33 -12.92 39.18
C ASP A 74 2.14 -13.61 37.81
N ILE A 75 0.88 -13.85 37.44
CA ILE A 75 0.51 -14.39 36.11
C ILE A 75 0.85 -13.38 35.00
N LEU A 76 0.61 -12.08 35.23
CA LEU A 76 0.93 -11.03 34.26
C LEU A 76 2.44 -10.80 34.11
N ALA A 77 3.21 -10.93 35.18
CA ALA A 77 4.67 -10.84 35.15
C ALA A 77 5.31 -11.98 34.34
N LEU A 78 4.79 -13.21 34.48
CA LEU A 78 5.24 -14.40 33.74
C LEU A 78 5.03 -14.32 32.22
N LEU A 79 4.02 -13.59 31.75
CA LEU A 79 3.73 -13.40 30.32
C LEU A 79 4.68 -12.40 29.63
N SER A 80 5.52 -11.69 30.38
CA SER A 80 6.29 -10.55 29.86
C SER A 80 7.78 -10.80 29.57
N GLY A 81 8.33 -12.01 29.76
CA GLY A 81 9.72 -12.27 29.39
C GLY A 81 10.22 -13.72 29.44
N ALA A 82 10.72 -14.22 28.30
CA ALA A 82 12.00 -14.95 28.10
C ALA A 82 11.96 -15.94 26.91
N LYS A 83 13.02 -15.92 26.07
CA LYS A 83 13.40 -16.91 25.03
C LYS A 83 14.17 -18.09 25.66
N ILE A 84 14.12 -19.29 25.06
CA ILE A 84 15.25 -20.23 24.71
C ILE A 84 14.72 -21.65 24.33
N TYR A 85 15.56 -22.38 23.56
CA TYR A 85 15.41 -23.55 22.67
C TYR A 85 15.14 -24.97 23.27
N ALA A 86 14.59 -25.82 22.39
CA ALA A 86 14.85 -27.26 22.08
C ALA A 86 14.21 -28.46 22.84
N GLU A 87 13.54 -29.29 22.00
CA GLU A 87 13.44 -30.76 21.87
C GLU A 87 12.64 -31.73 22.80
N LYS A 88 11.88 -32.57 22.07
CA LYS A 88 11.36 -33.94 22.27
C LYS A 88 9.99 -34.22 22.90
N GLU A 89 9.28 -35.09 22.17
CA GLU A 89 7.90 -35.58 22.21
C GLU A 89 7.27 -35.90 23.59
N ARG A 90 6.03 -35.44 23.82
CA ARG A 90 4.82 -36.29 24.08
C ARG A 90 3.58 -35.48 24.50
N LEU A 91 2.42 -35.98 24.03
CA LEU A 91 1.00 -35.76 24.39
C LEU A 91 0.55 -34.34 24.79
N ILE A 92 -0.27 -33.71 23.93
CA ILE A 92 -0.77 -32.34 24.10
C ILE A 92 -2.31 -32.34 24.20
N TYR A 93 -2.86 -31.56 25.12
CA TYR A 93 -4.28 -31.21 25.22
C TYR A 93 -4.44 -29.70 25.00
N TYR A 94 -5.45 -29.26 24.25
CA TYR A 94 -5.58 -27.87 23.75
C TYR A 94 -6.83 -27.14 24.30
N PHE A 95 -6.70 -25.85 24.65
CA PHE A 95 -7.83 -24.95 24.98
C PHE A 95 -7.60 -23.53 24.43
N ARG A 96 -8.67 -22.89 23.94
CA ARG A 96 -8.73 -21.44 23.70
C ARG A 96 -9.67 -20.77 24.72
N ILE A 97 -9.19 -19.73 25.39
CA ILE A 97 -9.98 -18.90 26.32
C ILE A 97 -10.11 -17.50 25.71
N VAL A 98 -11.33 -16.99 25.58
CA VAL A 98 -11.58 -15.59 25.17
C VAL A 98 -11.92 -14.78 26.41
N ILE A 99 -11.15 -13.73 26.68
CA ILE A 99 -11.31 -12.87 27.87
C ILE A 99 -12.06 -11.60 27.45
N SER A 100 -13.21 -11.33 28.07
CA SER A 100 -13.91 -10.05 27.96
C SER A 100 -13.32 -9.01 28.91
N ARG A 101 -13.30 -7.73 28.51
CA ARG A 101 -12.81 -6.59 29.34
C ARG A 101 -13.62 -6.38 30.61
N ASP A 102 -14.83 -6.91 30.68
CA ASP A 102 -15.62 -6.92 31.91
C ASP A 102 -15.09 -8.06 32.79
N LYS A 103 -14.26 -7.67 33.75
CA LYS A 103 -13.66 -8.56 34.74
C LYS A 103 -14.71 -9.56 35.23
N HIS A 104 -14.41 -10.85 35.05
CA HIS A 104 -15.05 -12.05 35.60
C HIS A 104 -16.00 -12.88 34.73
N ASN A 105 -16.27 -12.53 33.46
CA ASN A 105 -17.11 -13.39 32.61
C ASN A 105 -16.31 -14.05 31.46
N TYR A 106 -15.97 -15.33 31.65
CA TYR A 106 -15.37 -16.18 30.63
C TYR A 106 -16.47 -16.91 29.87
N VAL A 107 -16.47 -16.79 28.54
CA VAL A 107 -17.53 -17.35 27.71
C VAL A 107 -16.95 -18.52 26.92
N LEU A 108 -17.27 -19.75 27.34
CA LEU A 108 -17.19 -20.91 26.45
C LEU A 108 -18.37 -20.80 25.46
N SER A 109 -18.06 -20.61 24.18
CA SER A 109 -19.08 -20.55 23.13
C SER A 109 -18.68 -21.38 21.92
N ASP A 110 -19.64 -22.11 21.37
CA ASP A 110 -19.56 -22.64 20.01
C ASP A 110 -19.28 -21.48 19.05
N ARG A 111 -18.33 -21.66 18.10
CA ARG A 111 -18.10 -20.66 17.05
C ARG A 111 -19.21 -20.82 16.01
N TYR A 112 -19.89 -19.72 15.72
CA TYR A 112 -20.87 -19.65 14.64
C TYR A 112 -20.40 -18.65 13.61
N THR A 113 -20.37 -19.06 12.34
CA THR A 113 -20.03 -18.16 11.25
C THR A 113 -21.23 -17.26 10.96
N ILE A 114 -21.02 -15.94 11.04
CA ILE A 114 -22.11 -14.95 10.94
C ILE A 114 -22.83 -14.96 9.59
N PHE A 115 -22.17 -15.47 8.56
CA PHE A 115 -22.69 -15.57 7.19
C PHE A 115 -23.06 -17.00 6.80
N SER A 116 -23.44 -17.84 7.77
CA SER A 116 -24.01 -19.17 7.47
C SER A 116 -25.52 -19.20 7.68
N MET A 117 -26.19 -19.90 6.76
CA MET A 117 -27.64 -20.11 6.81
C MET A 117 -28.08 -20.76 8.14
N SER A 118 -27.31 -21.71 8.65
CA SER A 118 -27.58 -22.39 9.93
C SER A 118 -27.56 -21.42 11.11
N THR A 119 -26.57 -20.52 11.16
CA THR A 119 -26.44 -19.52 12.23
C THR A 119 -27.58 -18.50 12.17
N ILE A 120 -27.92 -18.01 10.99
CA ILE A 120 -29.01 -17.04 10.78
C ILE A 120 -30.36 -17.61 11.22
N LYS A 121 -30.63 -18.88 10.87
CA LYS A 121 -31.83 -19.60 11.30
C LYS A 121 -31.84 -19.82 12.80
N LYS A 122 -30.71 -20.25 13.39
CA LYS A 122 -30.60 -20.58 14.81
C LYS A 122 -30.82 -19.37 15.72
N PHE A 123 -30.24 -18.22 15.37
CA PHE A 123 -30.24 -17.04 16.26
C PHE A 123 -31.22 -15.95 15.85
N ASN A 124 -31.97 -16.15 14.75
CA ASN A 124 -32.91 -15.17 14.23
C ASN A 124 -32.30 -13.74 14.13
N ILE A 125 -31.08 -13.66 13.58
CA ILE A 125 -30.25 -12.44 13.48
C ILE A 125 -31.03 -11.24 12.91
N ASN A 126 -31.06 -10.10 13.60
CA ASN A 126 -31.65 -8.91 13.01
C ASN A 126 -30.77 -8.40 11.84
N VAL A 127 -31.38 -8.12 10.69
CA VAL A 127 -30.65 -7.63 9.51
C VAL A 127 -30.45 -6.13 9.66
N SER A 128 -29.28 -5.75 10.16
CA SER A 128 -28.86 -4.35 10.15
C SER A 128 -28.39 -3.92 8.76
N PRO A 129 -28.39 -2.61 8.45
CA PRO A 129 -27.83 -2.10 7.20
C PRO A 129 -26.39 -2.55 6.94
N VAL A 130 -25.54 -2.54 7.97
CA VAL A 130 -24.14 -2.99 7.89
C VAL A 130 -24.09 -4.48 7.53
N TYR A 131 -24.90 -5.31 8.18
CA TYR A 131 -24.94 -6.75 7.88
C TYR A 131 -25.40 -7.02 6.44
N MET A 132 -26.40 -6.27 5.98
CA MET A 132 -26.89 -6.35 4.60
C MET A 132 -25.83 -5.95 3.57
N GLU A 133 -25.08 -4.87 3.83
CA GLU A 133 -23.92 -4.48 3.02
C GLU A 133 -22.89 -5.61 2.95
N TYR A 134 -22.53 -6.23 4.08
CA TYR A 134 -21.60 -7.37 4.09
C TYR A 134 -22.11 -8.55 3.25
N LEU A 135 -23.39 -8.91 3.36
CA LEU A 135 -23.96 -10.01 2.56
C LEU A 135 -23.87 -9.71 1.06
N CYS A 136 -24.17 -8.47 0.66
CA CYS A 136 -24.08 -8.02 -0.72
C CYS A 136 -22.63 -8.02 -1.23
N CYS A 137 -21.71 -7.43 -0.46
CA CYS A 137 -20.28 -7.37 -0.76
C CYS A 137 -19.58 -8.73 -0.67
N ASN A 138 -20.18 -9.77 -0.09
CA ASN A 138 -19.60 -11.12 -0.03
C ASN A 138 -20.36 -12.15 -0.87
N ASN A 139 -21.21 -11.69 -1.80
CA ASN A 139 -21.99 -12.52 -2.71
C ASN A 139 -22.84 -13.61 -2.00
N LYS A 140 -23.39 -13.30 -0.83
CA LYS A 140 -24.19 -14.24 -0.04
C LYS A 140 -25.65 -14.30 -0.53
N ILE A 141 -25.83 -14.56 -1.82
CA ILE A 141 -27.13 -14.49 -2.50
C ILE A 141 -28.18 -15.44 -1.88
N ASP A 142 -27.80 -16.67 -1.52
CA ASP A 142 -28.73 -17.63 -0.91
C ASP A 142 -29.31 -17.12 0.41
N ILE A 143 -28.51 -16.39 1.17
CA ILE A 143 -28.90 -15.76 2.43
C ILE A 143 -29.81 -14.57 2.17
N LEU A 144 -29.46 -13.73 1.19
CA LEU A 144 -30.29 -12.60 0.77
C LEU A 144 -31.70 -13.06 0.33
N GLU A 145 -31.77 -14.10 -0.50
CA GLU A 145 -33.03 -14.71 -0.93
C GLU A 145 -33.83 -15.29 0.24
N TYR A 146 -33.17 -16.00 1.17
CA TYR A 146 -33.83 -16.51 2.36
C TYR A 146 -34.40 -15.37 3.21
N LEU A 147 -33.63 -14.31 3.46
CA LEU A 147 -34.08 -13.16 4.24
C LEU A 147 -35.25 -12.45 3.57
N GLN A 148 -35.24 -12.31 2.24
CA GLN A 148 -36.35 -11.75 1.46
C GLN A 148 -37.61 -12.61 1.57
N ARG A 149 -37.52 -13.93 1.39
CA ARG A 149 -38.68 -14.86 1.50
C ARG A 149 -39.33 -14.83 2.88
N ASN A 150 -38.59 -14.42 3.92
CA ASN A 150 -39.08 -14.31 5.29
C ASN A 150 -39.40 -12.86 5.71
N ASN A 151 -39.46 -11.90 4.79
CA ASN A 151 -39.74 -10.48 5.06
C ASN A 151 -38.79 -9.81 6.07
N ARG A 152 -37.52 -10.25 6.11
CA ARG A 152 -36.51 -9.78 7.08
C ARG A 152 -35.64 -8.63 6.57
N LEU A 153 -35.98 -8.04 5.43
CA LEU A 153 -35.18 -6.98 4.79
C LEU A 153 -35.79 -5.58 4.90
N GLU A 154 -37.05 -5.44 5.33
CA GLU A 154 -37.79 -4.15 5.31
C GLU A 154 -37.06 -3.00 6.02
N SER A 155 -36.51 -3.26 7.21
CA SER A 155 -35.77 -2.26 7.99
C SER A 155 -34.47 -1.78 7.33
N SER A 156 -33.91 -2.57 6.41
CA SER A 156 -32.66 -2.26 5.72
C SER A 156 -32.87 -1.63 4.33
N LYS A 157 -34.09 -1.72 3.76
CA LYS A 157 -34.40 -1.20 2.42
C LYS A 157 -34.10 0.30 2.26
N GLY A 158 -34.45 1.10 3.28
CA GLY A 158 -34.24 2.56 3.26
C GLY A 158 -32.77 2.99 3.25
N TYR A 159 -31.87 2.17 3.78
CA TYR A 159 -30.42 2.43 3.73
C TYR A 159 -29.87 2.20 2.31
N ILE A 160 -30.21 1.07 1.71
CA ILE A 160 -29.75 0.69 0.36
C ILE A 160 -30.21 1.71 -0.69
N GLN A 161 -31.42 2.25 -0.52
CA GLN A 161 -31.99 3.27 -1.41
C GLN A 161 -31.15 4.56 -1.52
N ASN A 162 -30.32 4.88 -0.53
CA ASN A 162 -29.56 6.12 -0.50
C ASN A 162 -28.04 5.92 -0.59
N ASP A 163 -27.57 4.68 -0.67
CA ASP A 163 -26.16 4.35 -0.63
C ASP A 163 -25.60 3.96 -2.02
N ASN A 164 -25.11 4.95 -2.75
CA ASN A 164 -24.38 4.73 -4.01
C ASN A 164 -23.10 3.90 -3.79
N THR A 165 -22.52 3.91 -2.58
CA THR A 165 -21.26 3.20 -2.31
C THR A 165 -21.45 1.69 -2.31
N LEU A 166 -22.64 1.19 -1.92
CA LEU A 166 -22.95 -0.23 -1.96
C LEU A 166 -22.98 -0.76 -3.39
N VAL A 167 -23.69 -0.08 -4.31
CA VAL A 167 -23.77 -0.50 -5.72
C VAL A 167 -22.41 -0.41 -6.42
N ASP A 168 -21.59 0.57 -6.03
CA ASP A 168 -20.21 0.70 -6.51
C ASP A 168 -19.34 -0.48 -6.07
N LYS A 169 -19.40 -0.88 -4.79
CA LYS A 169 -18.69 -2.05 -4.26
C LYS A 169 -19.14 -3.35 -4.92
N ILE A 170 -20.45 -3.57 -5.04
CA ILE A 170 -21.02 -4.76 -5.70
C ILE A 170 -20.58 -4.82 -7.17
N SER A 171 -20.55 -3.68 -7.86
CA SER A 171 -20.08 -3.58 -9.25
C SER A 171 -18.59 -3.88 -9.37
N LYS A 172 -17.77 -3.32 -8.46
CA LYS A 172 -16.34 -3.61 -8.38
C LYS A 172 -16.06 -5.09 -8.15
N MET A 173 -16.86 -5.76 -7.33
CA MET A 173 -16.67 -7.18 -6.98
C MET A 173 -17.35 -8.15 -7.96
N LYS A 174 -18.00 -7.65 -9.02
CA LYS A 174 -18.68 -8.47 -10.04
C LYS A 174 -19.89 -9.26 -9.53
N HIS A 175 -20.60 -8.76 -8.52
CA HIS A 175 -21.70 -9.47 -7.89
C HIS A 175 -23.05 -9.24 -8.61
N ILE A 176 -23.13 -9.63 -9.89
CA ILE A 176 -24.29 -9.38 -10.77
C ILE A 176 -25.60 -9.98 -10.21
N LYS A 177 -25.55 -11.19 -9.65
CA LYS A 177 -26.74 -11.80 -9.02
C LYS A 177 -27.28 -10.97 -7.87
N VAL A 178 -26.40 -10.29 -7.14
CA VAL A 178 -26.79 -9.37 -6.06
C VAL A 178 -27.40 -8.10 -6.66
N LEU A 179 -26.82 -7.52 -7.72
CA LEU A 179 -27.41 -6.37 -8.44
C LEU A 179 -28.84 -6.70 -8.92
N GLU A 180 -29.00 -7.86 -9.55
CA GLU A 180 -30.30 -8.35 -10.04
C GLU A 180 -31.29 -8.59 -8.89
N PHE A 181 -30.84 -9.20 -7.81
CA PHE A 181 -31.66 -9.38 -6.60
C PHE A 181 -32.13 -8.04 -6.03
N LEU A 182 -31.23 -7.08 -5.85
CA LEU A 182 -31.56 -5.76 -5.30
C LEU A 182 -32.56 -5.02 -6.20
N LYS A 183 -32.41 -5.13 -7.53
CA LYS A 183 -33.37 -4.60 -8.50
C LYS A 183 -34.75 -5.25 -8.35
N ASN A 184 -34.82 -6.58 -8.24
CA ASN A 184 -36.07 -7.33 -8.20
C ASN A 184 -36.88 -7.14 -6.91
N ILE A 185 -36.24 -6.81 -5.79
CA ILE A 185 -36.94 -6.49 -4.54
C ILE A 185 -37.52 -5.06 -4.51
N GLY A 186 -37.50 -4.36 -5.65
CA GLY A 186 -38.11 -3.05 -5.82
C GLY A 186 -37.35 -1.91 -5.16
N LEU A 187 -36.05 -2.10 -4.85
CA LEU A 187 -35.22 -1.02 -4.35
C LEU A 187 -34.88 -0.07 -5.51
N PRO A 188 -35.12 1.24 -5.38
CA PRO A 188 -34.70 2.20 -6.39
C PRO A 188 -33.19 2.35 -6.33
N LEU A 189 -32.48 1.49 -7.05
CA LEU A 189 -31.06 1.60 -7.26
C LEU A 189 -30.80 2.92 -7.98
N LYS A 190 -30.04 3.81 -7.34
CA LYS A 190 -29.54 5.00 -8.03
C LYS A 190 -28.30 4.60 -8.79
N TYR A 191 -28.30 4.94 -10.07
CA TYR A 191 -27.09 4.82 -10.88
C TYR A 191 -25.97 5.66 -10.24
N SER A 192 -24.78 5.06 -10.17
CA SER A 192 -23.55 5.73 -9.79
C SER A 192 -22.56 5.63 -10.94
N SER A 193 -22.01 6.75 -11.38
CA SER A 193 -20.99 6.75 -12.43
C SER A 193 -19.74 6.00 -12.00
N TRP A 194 -19.49 5.89 -10.69
CA TRP A 194 -18.40 5.10 -10.13
C TRP A 194 -18.56 3.59 -10.37
N ALA A 195 -19.77 3.08 -10.56
CA ALA A 195 -19.98 1.69 -10.94
C ALA A 195 -19.33 1.37 -12.29
N LEU A 196 -19.47 2.26 -13.28
CA LEU A 196 -18.80 2.12 -14.58
C LEU A 196 -17.29 2.31 -14.46
N TYR A 197 -16.84 3.22 -13.60
CA TYR A 197 -15.42 3.39 -13.28
C TYR A 197 -14.81 2.08 -12.76
N PHE A 198 -15.42 1.45 -11.76
CA PHE A 198 -14.90 0.24 -11.14
C PHE A 198 -14.99 -0.95 -12.08
N ALA A 199 -16.13 -1.12 -12.77
CA ALA A 199 -16.28 -2.18 -13.75
C ALA A 199 -15.26 -2.04 -14.90
N SER A 200 -14.93 -0.82 -15.32
CA SER A 200 -13.90 -0.59 -16.35
C SER A 200 -12.49 -0.83 -15.82
N TYR A 201 -12.23 -0.49 -14.56
CA TYR A 201 -10.94 -0.75 -13.90
C TYR A 201 -10.70 -2.26 -13.68
N GLU A 202 -11.72 -3.02 -13.29
CA GLU A 202 -11.60 -4.46 -13.00
C GLU A 202 -11.86 -5.35 -14.23
N GLY A 203 -12.21 -4.77 -15.38
CA GLY A 203 -12.43 -5.52 -16.63
C GLY A 203 -13.78 -6.24 -16.73
N HIS A 204 -14.78 -5.81 -15.96
CA HIS A 204 -16.07 -6.49 -15.80
C HIS A 204 -17.12 -6.04 -16.83
N ILE A 205 -17.01 -6.56 -18.05
CA ILE A 205 -17.96 -6.23 -19.15
C ILE A 205 -19.39 -6.63 -18.83
N ASP A 206 -19.58 -7.75 -18.15
CA ASP A 206 -20.90 -8.23 -17.76
C ASP A 206 -21.59 -7.30 -16.76
N VAL A 207 -20.83 -6.63 -15.88
CA VAL A 207 -21.35 -5.56 -15.02
C VAL A 207 -21.71 -4.33 -15.85
N LEU A 208 -20.86 -3.92 -16.80
CA LEU A 208 -21.16 -2.81 -17.71
C LEU A 208 -22.43 -3.07 -18.54
N GLU A 209 -22.58 -4.29 -19.06
CA GLU A 209 -23.75 -4.72 -19.82
C GLU A 209 -25.00 -4.79 -18.94
N TRP A 210 -24.90 -5.31 -17.71
CA TRP A 210 -26.01 -5.31 -16.76
C TRP A 210 -26.49 -3.89 -16.47
N TRP A 211 -25.58 -2.94 -16.21
CA TRP A 211 -25.95 -1.55 -15.99
C TRP A 211 -26.66 -0.95 -17.20
N LYS A 212 -26.16 -1.21 -18.42
CA LYS A 212 -26.78 -0.76 -19.67
C LYS A 212 -28.18 -1.35 -19.87
N GLN A 213 -28.39 -2.62 -19.54
CA GLN A 213 -29.66 -3.33 -19.69
C GLN A 213 -30.60 -3.17 -18.48
N SER A 214 -30.13 -2.55 -17.39
CA SER A 214 -30.87 -2.48 -16.12
C SER A 214 -32.19 -1.70 -16.22
N GLY A 215 -32.32 -0.80 -17.21
CA GLY A 215 -33.44 0.13 -17.33
C GLY A 215 -33.33 1.34 -16.38
N LEU A 216 -32.24 1.44 -15.61
CA LEU A 216 -31.95 2.60 -14.76
C LEU A 216 -31.44 3.76 -15.64
N GLU A 217 -31.87 4.98 -15.31
CA GLU A 217 -31.38 6.18 -16.00
C GLU A 217 -29.86 6.34 -15.77
N LEU A 218 -29.08 6.13 -16.83
CA LEU A 218 -27.63 6.28 -16.80
C LEU A 218 -27.28 7.78 -16.74
N LYS A 219 -26.65 8.22 -15.65
CA LYS A 219 -26.20 9.62 -15.47
C LYS A 219 -24.71 9.73 -15.71
N TYR A 220 -24.30 10.52 -16.68
CA TYR A 220 -22.89 10.61 -17.04
C TYR A 220 -22.21 11.78 -16.33
N ASP A 221 -21.25 11.47 -15.45
CA ASP A 221 -20.26 12.46 -15.00
C ASP A 221 -19.07 12.37 -15.96
N GLU A 222 -18.78 13.45 -16.69
CA GLU A 222 -17.70 13.50 -17.67
C GLU A 222 -16.33 13.16 -17.09
N ARG A 223 -16.07 13.54 -15.83
CA ARG A 223 -14.81 13.21 -15.15
C ARG A 223 -14.73 11.71 -14.90
N VAL A 224 -15.83 11.09 -14.48
CA VAL A 224 -15.86 9.65 -14.20
C VAL A 224 -15.74 8.84 -15.49
N LEU A 225 -16.38 9.27 -16.58
CA LEU A 225 -16.20 8.66 -17.91
C LEU A 225 -14.76 8.76 -18.41
N ARG A 226 -14.10 9.91 -18.21
CA ARG A 226 -12.67 10.07 -18.53
C ARG A 226 -11.79 9.06 -17.81
N TYR A 227 -12.11 8.75 -16.56
CA TYR A 227 -11.37 7.74 -15.80
C TYR A 227 -11.69 6.31 -16.23
N ALA A 228 -12.90 6.00 -16.67
CA ALA A 228 -13.27 4.65 -17.11
C ALA A 228 -12.39 4.14 -18.27
N LEU A 229 -12.28 4.91 -19.37
CA LEU A 229 -11.42 4.54 -20.50
C LEU A 229 -9.93 4.55 -20.14
N ARG A 230 -9.50 5.51 -19.31
CA ARG A 230 -8.12 5.55 -18.80
C ARG A 230 -7.80 4.27 -18.03
N ASN A 231 -8.65 3.87 -17.09
CA ASN A 231 -8.44 2.69 -16.26
C ASN A 231 -8.42 1.40 -17.08
N ALA A 232 -9.36 1.25 -18.01
CA ALA A 232 -9.37 0.11 -18.92
C ALA A 232 -8.06 0.03 -19.74
N SER A 233 -7.54 1.18 -20.18
CA SER A 233 -6.26 1.26 -20.91
C SER A 233 -5.06 0.99 -20.01
N GLU A 234 -5.06 1.49 -18.78
CA GLU A 234 -4.02 1.26 -17.78
C GLU A 234 -3.93 -0.23 -17.40
N GLN A 235 -5.08 -0.88 -17.20
CA GLN A 235 -5.16 -2.28 -16.79
C GLN A 235 -5.06 -3.29 -17.94
N GLY A 236 -5.12 -2.84 -19.20
CA GLY A 236 -4.99 -3.73 -20.35
C GLY A 236 -6.29 -4.36 -20.84
N HIS A 237 -7.44 -3.83 -20.43
CA HIS A 237 -8.76 -4.38 -20.72
C HIS A 237 -9.29 -3.92 -22.09
N ILE A 238 -8.70 -4.47 -23.16
CA ILE A 238 -9.10 -4.18 -24.55
C ILE A 238 -10.57 -4.50 -24.80
N ASN A 239 -11.06 -5.59 -24.21
CA ASN A 239 -12.46 -6.00 -24.29
C ASN A 239 -13.41 -4.92 -23.72
N VAL A 240 -13.03 -4.25 -22.63
CA VAL A 240 -13.77 -3.11 -22.08
C VAL A 240 -13.70 -1.89 -22.99
N LEU A 241 -12.53 -1.61 -23.57
CA LEU A 241 -12.37 -0.52 -24.54
C LEU A 241 -13.27 -0.73 -25.78
N GLU A 242 -13.33 -1.96 -26.27
CA GLU A 242 -14.21 -2.36 -27.37
C GLU A 242 -15.68 -2.24 -26.98
N TRP A 243 -16.05 -2.63 -25.75
CA TRP A 243 -17.40 -2.43 -25.24
C TRP A 243 -17.76 -0.94 -25.21
N TRP A 244 -16.90 -0.08 -24.66
CA TRP A 244 -17.13 1.37 -24.62
C TRP A 244 -17.33 1.94 -26.02
N LYS A 245 -16.45 1.59 -26.97
CA LYS A 245 -16.53 2.02 -28.37
C LYS A 245 -17.88 1.67 -29.01
N ASN A 246 -18.42 0.49 -28.71
CA ASN A 246 -19.67 -0.02 -29.29
C ASN A 246 -20.92 0.24 -28.42
N SER A 247 -20.75 0.82 -27.23
CA SER A 247 -21.84 0.97 -26.26
C SER A 247 -22.89 1.99 -26.67
N GLY A 248 -22.54 2.95 -27.54
CA GLY A 248 -23.34 4.15 -27.84
C GLY A 248 -23.20 5.26 -26.79
N LEU A 249 -22.36 5.06 -25.76
CA LEU A 249 -22.10 6.04 -24.71
C LEU A 249 -21.09 7.11 -25.14
N PRO A 250 -21.11 8.32 -24.56
CA PRO A 250 -20.11 9.35 -24.85
C PRO A 250 -18.68 8.88 -24.54
N LEU A 251 -17.80 8.98 -25.54
CA LEU A 251 -16.38 8.64 -25.40
C LEU A 251 -15.57 9.89 -25.02
N ILE A 252 -15.36 10.08 -23.71
CA ILE A 252 -14.61 11.23 -23.19
C ILE A 252 -13.23 10.75 -22.73
N TYR A 253 -12.17 11.30 -23.32
CA TYR A 253 -10.79 10.96 -22.97
C TYR A 253 -9.76 12.04 -23.36
N SER A 254 -8.56 11.93 -22.79
CA SER A 254 -7.41 12.81 -23.02
C SER A 254 -6.10 12.03 -23.18
N GLU A 255 -4.98 12.76 -23.32
CA GLU A 255 -3.61 12.25 -23.46
C GLU A 255 -3.20 11.23 -22.40
N PHE A 256 -3.77 11.30 -21.20
CA PHE A 256 -3.50 10.36 -20.12
C PHE A 256 -3.71 8.89 -20.49
N ILE A 257 -4.55 8.58 -21.49
CA ILE A 257 -4.79 7.20 -21.91
C ILE A 257 -3.52 6.53 -22.45
N LEU A 258 -2.92 7.10 -23.48
CA LEU A 258 -1.74 6.53 -24.11
C LEU A 258 -0.51 6.68 -23.20
N ASN A 259 -0.49 7.73 -22.37
CA ASN A 259 0.53 7.91 -21.35
C ASN A 259 0.49 6.76 -20.32
N ARG A 260 -0.69 6.39 -19.80
CA ARG A 260 -0.87 5.30 -18.83
C ARG A 260 -0.66 3.91 -19.45
N ALA A 261 -1.10 3.70 -20.69
CA ALA A 261 -0.78 2.47 -21.41
C ALA A 261 0.74 2.29 -21.58
N SER A 262 1.45 3.39 -21.86
CA SER A 262 2.92 3.38 -21.95
C SER A 262 3.58 3.16 -20.58
N GLU A 263 3.07 3.80 -19.53
CA GLU A 263 3.50 3.61 -18.14
C GLU A 263 3.38 2.15 -17.68
N LYS A 264 2.32 1.45 -18.08
CA LYS A 264 2.06 0.06 -17.66
C LYS A 264 2.56 -1.00 -18.66
N GLY A 265 3.30 -0.60 -19.70
CA GLY A 265 3.86 -1.57 -20.65
C GLY A 265 2.84 -2.19 -21.62
N ARG A 266 1.66 -1.58 -21.81
CA ARG A 266 0.50 -2.18 -22.50
C ARG A 266 0.53 -1.97 -24.02
N ILE A 267 1.43 -2.65 -24.71
CA ILE A 267 1.56 -2.55 -26.19
C ILE A 267 0.26 -2.93 -26.91
N ASN A 268 -0.42 -3.98 -26.45
CA ASN A 268 -1.70 -4.41 -27.00
C ASN A 268 -2.80 -3.33 -26.90
N VAL A 269 -2.79 -2.52 -25.83
CA VAL A 269 -3.69 -1.36 -25.71
C VAL A 269 -3.27 -0.24 -26.65
N LEU A 270 -1.97 0.06 -26.75
CA LEU A 270 -1.46 1.07 -27.69
C LEU A 270 -1.83 0.72 -29.14
N GLU A 271 -1.70 -0.56 -29.50
CA GLU A 271 -2.08 -1.09 -30.81
C GLU A 271 -3.60 -1.02 -31.05
N TRP A 272 -4.41 -1.37 -30.04
CA TRP A 272 -5.86 -1.22 -30.14
C TRP A 272 -6.25 0.24 -30.37
N TRP A 273 -5.69 1.18 -29.59
CA TRP A 273 -5.97 2.62 -29.78
C TRP A 273 -5.58 3.09 -31.17
N LYS A 274 -4.40 2.73 -31.65
CA LYS A 274 -3.93 3.04 -33.02
C LYS A 274 -4.92 2.57 -34.10
N ASN A 275 -5.50 1.39 -33.92
CA ASN A 275 -6.44 0.78 -34.87
C ASN A 275 -7.91 1.11 -34.59
N SER A 276 -8.21 1.84 -33.52
CA SER A 276 -9.59 2.07 -33.07
C SER A 276 -10.40 3.01 -33.98
N GLY A 277 -9.73 3.83 -34.79
CA GLY A 277 -10.32 4.94 -35.54
C GLY A 277 -10.63 6.17 -34.70
N LEU A 278 -10.28 6.16 -33.40
CA LEU A 278 -10.46 7.30 -32.50
C LEU A 278 -9.25 8.26 -32.56
N PRO A 279 -9.47 9.58 -32.38
CA PRO A 279 -8.38 10.55 -32.28
C PRO A 279 -7.32 10.17 -31.23
N LEU A 280 -6.07 10.01 -31.65
CA LEU A 280 -4.97 9.69 -30.74
C LEU A 280 -4.50 10.95 -30.01
N LYS A 281 -4.58 10.92 -28.68
CA LYS A 281 -4.11 12.00 -27.80
C LYS A 281 -2.96 11.47 -26.95
N TYR A 282 -1.81 12.14 -27.03
CA TYR A 282 -0.62 11.82 -26.25
C TYR A 282 0.36 13.00 -26.29
N ASP A 283 1.27 13.02 -25.33
CA ASP A 283 2.33 14.02 -25.18
C ASP A 283 3.67 13.34 -24.85
N ALA A 284 4.63 14.11 -24.33
CA ALA A 284 5.94 13.59 -23.96
C ALA A 284 5.91 12.57 -22.81
N GLU A 285 4.81 12.49 -22.05
CA GLU A 285 4.70 11.57 -20.93
C GLU A 285 4.67 10.11 -21.34
N ALA A 286 4.16 9.79 -22.52
CA ALA A 286 4.15 8.42 -23.02
C ALA A 286 5.57 7.80 -23.05
N LEU A 287 6.54 8.50 -23.66
CA LEU A 287 7.90 7.98 -23.80
C LEU A 287 8.70 8.14 -22.50
N TYR A 288 8.47 9.18 -21.71
CA TYR A 288 9.18 9.28 -20.44
C TYR A 288 8.67 8.26 -19.41
N TRP A 289 7.36 7.95 -19.34
CA TRP A 289 6.85 6.92 -18.42
C TRP A 289 7.32 5.53 -18.84
N ALA A 290 7.34 5.24 -20.13
CA ALA A 290 7.96 4.02 -20.64
C ALA A 290 9.45 3.93 -20.25
N SER A 291 10.17 5.05 -20.27
CA SER A 291 11.56 5.11 -19.84
C SER A 291 11.73 4.99 -18.32
N TYR A 292 10.81 5.56 -17.53
CA TYR A 292 10.79 5.50 -16.07
C TYR A 292 10.60 4.06 -15.57
N TYR A 293 9.75 3.28 -16.23
CA TYR A 293 9.40 1.90 -15.84
C TYR A 293 10.16 0.81 -16.62
N GLY A 294 11.15 1.18 -17.44
CA GLY A 294 12.02 0.20 -18.09
C GLY A 294 11.41 -0.49 -19.33
N HIS A 295 10.34 0.05 -19.90
CA HIS A 295 9.55 -0.59 -20.95
C HIS A 295 10.12 -0.36 -22.36
N ILE A 296 11.24 -1.01 -22.68
CA ILE A 296 11.89 -0.93 -24.00
C ILE A 296 10.95 -1.36 -25.12
N ASN A 297 10.14 -2.39 -24.90
CA ASN A 297 9.16 -2.87 -25.86
C ASN A 297 8.12 -1.79 -26.24
N VAL A 298 7.71 -0.95 -25.29
CA VAL A 298 6.84 0.21 -25.56
C VAL A 298 7.57 1.29 -26.33
N LEU A 299 8.83 1.59 -25.98
CA LEU A 299 9.66 2.55 -26.72
C LEU A 299 9.86 2.11 -28.18
N GLU A 300 10.09 0.82 -28.41
CA GLU A 300 10.21 0.23 -29.74
C GLU A 300 8.88 0.29 -30.50
N TRP A 301 7.75 0.03 -29.82
CA TRP A 301 6.42 0.21 -30.43
C TRP A 301 6.20 1.66 -30.85
N TRP A 302 6.50 2.64 -29.99
CA TRP A 302 6.36 4.06 -30.34
C TRP A 302 7.21 4.41 -31.56
N LYS A 303 8.49 4.00 -31.56
CA LYS A 303 9.42 4.22 -32.67
C LYS A 303 8.90 3.67 -34.01
N ASN A 304 8.27 2.49 -33.98
CA ASN A 304 7.76 1.80 -35.18
C ASN A 304 6.28 2.09 -35.49
N SER A 305 5.59 2.87 -34.64
CA SER A 305 4.15 3.10 -34.77
C SER A 305 3.76 3.94 -35.98
N GLY A 306 4.70 4.72 -36.53
CA GLY A 306 4.43 5.77 -37.53
C GLY A 306 3.84 7.06 -36.94
N LEU A 307 3.68 7.14 -35.61
CA LEU A 307 3.20 8.33 -34.92
C LEU A 307 4.33 9.34 -34.69
N HIS A 308 4.00 10.62 -34.64
CA HIS A 308 4.98 11.66 -34.31
C HIS A 308 5.48 11.49 -32.87
N LEU A 309 6.78 11.27 -32.70
CA LEU A 309 7.37 11.05 -31.38
C LEU A 309 7.50 12.35 -30.59
N LYS A 310 6.83 12.40 -29.43
CA LYS A 310 6.93 13.49 -28.47
C LYS A 310 7.74 13.00 -27.28
N TYR A 311 8.87 13.64 -27.00
CA TYR A 311 9.69 13.35 -25.84
C TYR A 311 10.63 14.52 -25.53
N ASP A 312 11.03 14.63 -24.28
CA ASP A 312 11.94 15.65 -23.76
C ASP A 312 13.05 15.00 -22.91
N LYS A 313 13.81 15.85 -22.19
CA LYS A 313 14.90 15.41 -21.32
C LYS A 313 14.48 14.45 -20.19
N ASN A 314 13.19 14.40 -19.85
CA ASN A 314 12.70 13.55 -18.77
C ASN A 314 12.81 12.07 -19.10
N ALA A 315 12.81 11.67 -20.37
CA ALA A 315 12.97 10.28 -20.76
C ALA A 315 14.31 9.68 -20.27
N LEU A 316 15.43 10.31 -20.61
CA LEU A 316 16.76 9.85 -20.16
C LEU A 316 16.97 10.13 -18.67
N LYS A 317 16.46 11.26 -18.15
CA LYS A 317 16.53 11.60 -16.72
C LYS A 317 15.90 10.52 -15.84
N TYR A 318 14.69 10.07 -16.18
CA TYR A 318 13.98 9.07 -15.41
C TYR A 318 14.52 7.65 -15.63
N ALA A 319 15.00 7.30 -16.82
CA ALA A 319 15.74 6.05 -17.01
C ALA A 319 16.99 6.01 -16.12
N SER A 320 17.71 7.13 -16.02
CA SER A 320 18.90 7.26 -15.16
C SER A 320 18.54 7.18 -13.67
N GLY A 321 17.41 7.76 -13.29
CA GLY A 321 16.92 7.76 -11.92
C GLY A 321 16.34 6.43 -11.41
N ASN A 322 16.07 5.45 -12.27
CA ASN A 322 15.44 4.18 -11.90
C ASN A 322 16.29 2.95 -12.29
N ASP A 323 17.60 3.13 -12.45
CA ASP A 323 18.56 2.06 -12.79
C ASP A 323 18.26 1.31 -14.11
N HIS A 324 17.71 2.01 -15.10
CA HIS A 324 17.33 1.43 -16.39
C HIS A 324 18.41 1.62 -17.46
N ILE A 325 19.58 1.01 -17.25
CA ILE A 325 20.71 1.05 -18.19
C ILE A 325 20.32 0.51 -19.57
N ASN A 326 19.50 -0.54 -19.62
CA ASN A 326 18.98 -1.10 -20.86
C ASN A 326 18.15 -0.09 -21.67
N VAL A 327 17.36 0.77 -21.01
CA VAL A 327 16.63 1.87 -21.66
C VAL A 327 17.58 2.96 -22.13
N LEU A 328 18.61 3.30 -21.35
CA LEU A 328 19.64 4.26 -21.78
C LEU A 328 20.39 3.77 -23.02
N GLU A 329 20.72 2.49 -23.07
CA GLU A 329 21.34 1.84 -24.23
C GLU A 329 20.39 1.82 -25.43
N TRP A 330 19.09 1.56 -25.22
CA TRP A 330 18.10 1.68 -26.28
C TRP A 330 18.03 3.11 -26.82
N TRP A 331 17.95 4.13 -25.96
CA TRP A 331 17.93 5.53 -26.39
C TRP A 331 19.18 5.87 -27.21
N LYS A 332 20.36 5.49 -26.72
CA LYS A 332 21.65 5.70 -27.41
C LYS A 332 21.68 5.08 -28.81
N ASN A 333 21.11 3.88 -28.97
CA ASN A 333 21.09 3.15 -30.24
C ASN A 333 19.83 3.37 -31.09
N SER A 334 18.86 4.14 -30.60
CA SER A 334 17.56 4.33 -31.26
C SER A 334 17.64 5.11 -32.56
N GLY A 335 18.70 5.91 -32.75
CA GLY A 335 18.80 6.93 -33.81
C GLY A 335 18.02 8.22 -33.53
N LEU A 336 17.36 8.33 -32.36
CA LEU A 336 16.63 9.52 -31.95
C LEU A 336 17.58 10.56 -31.32
N PRO A 337 17.35 11.87 -31.53
CA PRO A 337 18.09 12.92 -30.82
C PRO A 337 18.03 12.74 -29.30
N LEU A 338 19.20 12.61 -28.66
CA LEU A 338 19.31 12.50 -27.20
C LEU A 338 19.12 13.87 -26.56
N LYS A 339 18.14 14.00 -25.67
CA LYS A 339 17.83 15.23 -24.94
C LYS A 339 18.19 15.03 -23.48
N TYR A 340 19.17 15.78 -22.97
CA TYR A 340 19.55 15.77 -21.56
C TYR A 340 20.34 17.04 -21.20
N ASP A 341 20.33 17.38 -19.91
CA ASP A 341 20.97 18.55 -19.31
C ASP A 341 21.75 18.17 -18.04
N GLU A 342 22.21 19.15 -17.27
CA GLU A 342 23.01 18.97 -16.06
C GLU A 342 22.31 18.16 -14.97
N SER A 343 20.99 17.97 -15.06
CA SER A 343 20.22 17.19 -14.09
C SER A 343 20.33 15.67 -14.28
N ILE A 344 20.98 15.21 -15.35
CA ILE A 344 20.96 13.80 -15.76
C ILE A 344 21.57 12.85 -14.71
N LEU A 345 22.63 13.29 -14.02
CA LEU A 345 23.29 12.50 -12.97
C LEU A 345 22.70 12.75 -11.58
N ASN A 346 21.84 13.75 -11.41
CA ASN A 346 21.27 14.11 -10.12
C ASN A 346 20.40 12.98 -9.58
N TYR A 347 19.50 12.44 -10.41
CA TYR A 347 18.59 11.37 -10.02
C TYR A 347 19.31 10.03 -9.79
N ALA A 348 20.30 9.69 -10.62
CA ALA A 348 21.14 8.51 -10.39
C ALA A 348 21.90 8.62 -9.06
N SER A 349 22.42 9.82 -8.74
CA SER A 349 23.10 10.07 -7.47
C SER A 349 22.14 10.08 -6.27
N GLU A 350 20.93 10.62 -6.47
CA GLU A 350 19.84 10.66 -5.47
C GLU A 350 19.38 9.27 -5.07
N ASN A 351 19.24 8.35 -6.03
CA ASN A 351 18.70 7.02 -5.80
C ASN A 351 19.77 5.92 -5.62
N GLY A 352 21.05 6.28 -5.52
CA GLY A 352 22.11 5.29 -5.24
C GLY A 352 22.59 4.48 -6.45
N HIS A 353 22.27 4.88 -7.68
CA HIS A 353 22.48 4.07 -8.89
C HIS A 353 23.87 4.26 -9.51
N ILE A 354 24.89 3.67 -8.87
CA ILE A 354 26.29 3.74 -9.31
C ILE A 354 26.50 3.16 -10.70
N ASN A 355 25.80 2.07 -11.05
CA ASN A 355 25.94 1.44 -12.37
C ASN A 355 25.49 2.39 -13.49
N VAL A 356 24.46 3.20 -13.25
CA VAL A 356 24.04 4.25 -14.19
C VAL A 356 25.10 5.36 -14.29
N LEU A 357 25.69 5.79 -13.17
CA LEU A 357 26.76 6.79 -13.17
C LEU A 357 27.97 6.29 -13.97
N GLU A 358 28.35 5.03 -13.78
CA GLU A 358 29.44 4.38 -14.53
C GLU A 358 29.09 4.22 -16.01
N TRP A 359 27.85 3.86 -16.35
CA TRP A 359 27.38 3.81 -17.74
C TRP A 359 27.48 5.19 -18.39
N TRP A 360 27.01 6.26 -17.74
CA TRP A 360 27.10 7.62 -18.28
C TRP A 360 28.55 8.03 -18.54
N LYS A 361 29.45 7.76 -17.59
CA LYS A 361 30.88 8.02 -17.71
C LYS A 361 31.51 7.29 -18.90
N ASN A 362 31.12 6.03 -19.15
CA ASN A 362 31.68 5.19 -20.20
C ASN A 362 30.89 5.20 -21.51
N SER A 363 29.77 5.92 -21.57
CA SER A 363 28.84 5.91 -22.71
C SER A 363 29.41 6.53 -23.99
N GLY A 364 30.46 7.36 -23.88
CA GLY A 364 30.97 8.20 -24.96
C GLY A 364 30.14 9.47 -25.21
N LEU A 365 29.07 9.69 -24.43
CA LEU A 365 28.24 10.90 -24.50
C LEU A 365 28.91 12.07 -23.76
N HIS A 366 28.67 13.30 -24.21
CA HIS A 366 29.13 14.48 -23.49
C HIS A 366 28.44 14.56 -22.12
N LEU A 367 29.22 14.47 -21.05
CA LEU A 367 28.72 14.44 -19.69
C LEU A 367 28.39 15.86 -19.18
N LYS A 368 27.11 16.13 -18.92
CA LYS A 368 26.64 17.39 -18.34
C LYS A 368 26.26 17.18 -16.88
N TYR A 369 26.88 17.93 -15.98
CA TYR A 369 26.53 17.91 -14.56
C TYR A 369 27.01 19.17 -13.84
N ASP A 370 26.30 19.53 -12.78
CA ASP A 370 26.62 20.65 -11.92
C ASP A 370 26.83 20.20 -10.46
N LYS A 371 26.85 21.17 -9.55
CA LYS A 371 27.00 20.92 -8.11
C LYS A 371 25.87 20.10 -7.48
N ASN A 372 24.72 20.00 -8.14
CA ASN A 372 23.57 19.28 -7.60
C ASN A 372 23.77 17.76 -7.64
N ALA A 373 24.62 17.22 -8.51
CA ALA A 373 24.87 15.79 -8.57
C ALA A 373 25.43 15.24 -7.24
N LEU A 374 26.45 15.90 -6.68
CA LEU A 374 27.00 15.55 -5.36
C LEU A 374 26.05 15.93 -4.20
N LYS A 375 25.28 17.02 -4.34
CA LYS A 375 24.29 17.41 -3.32
C LYS A 375 23.16 16.38 -3.20
N CYS A 376 22.68 15.85 -4.32
CA CYS A 376 21.66 14.80 -4.36
C CYS A 376 22.12 13.54 -3.62
N ALA A 377 23.38 13.10 -3.84
CA ALA A 377 23.98 12.00 -3.08
C ALA A 377 24.00 12.27 -1.56
N SER A 378 24.19 13.52 -1.14
CA SER A 378 24.23 13.90 0.28
C SER A 378 22.85 14.08 0.91
N LYS A 379 21.78 14.23 0.12
CA LYS A 379 20.45 14.61 0.60
C LYS A 379 19.58 13.44 1.03
N TYR A 380 19.67 12.30 0.34
CA TYR A 380 18.70 11.22 0.46
C TYR A 380 19.29 9.95 1.05
N ALA A 381 20.25 10.07 1.97
CA ALA A 381 21.06 8.95 2.45
C ALA A 381 20.31 7.93 3.32
N SER A 382 19.48 7.08 2.70
CA SER A 382 18.90 5.89 3.34
C SER A 382 19.89 4.73 3.30
N GLY A 383 20.93 4.79 4.13
CA GLY A 383 21.90 3.69 4.30
C GLY A 383 23.23 3.87 3.57
N ASN A 384 23.96 2.75 3.38
CA ASN A 384 25.32 2.73 2.84
C ASN A 384 25.41 3.04 1.34
N ASP A 385 24.31 2.92 0.60
CA ASP A 385 24.31 3.06 -0.87
C ASP A 385 24.69 4.48 -1.32
N HIS A 386 24.35 5.50 -0.55
CA HIS A 386 24.69 6.89 -0.87
C HIS A 386 26.14 7.24 -0.51
N ILE A 387 26.73 6.53 0.48
CA ILE A 387 28.18 6.61 0.72
C ILE A 387 28.94 6.03 -0.46
N ASN A 388 28.47 4.91 -1.01
CA ASN A 388 29.06 4.32 -2.20
C ASN A 388 28.97 5.27 -3.41
N VAL A 389 27.89 6.06 -3.56
CA VAL A 389 27.79 7.10 -4.59
C VAL A 389 28.82 8.22 -4.37
N LEU A 390 28.99 8.69 -3.13
CA LEU A 390 30.00 9.71 -2.80
C LEU A 390 31.42 9.19 -3.07
N GLU A 391 31.69 7.93 -2.72
CA GLU A 391 32.95 7.24 -3.01
C GLU A 391 33.17 7.08 -4.52
N TRP A 392 32.13 6.72 -5.27
CA TRP A 392 32.17 6.68 -6.73
C TRP A 392 32.52 8.06 -7.29
N TRP A 393 31.85 9.13 -6.85
CA TRP A 393 32.15 10.48 -7.29
C TRP A 393 33.61 10.84 -7.03
N LYS A 394 34.11 10.59 -5.81
CA LYS A 394 35.50 10.82 -5.41
C LYS A 394 36.50 10.08 -6.30
N ASN A 395 36.20 8.83 -6.66
CA ASN A 395 37.10 7.96 -7.45
C ASN A 395 36.83 8.00 -8.96
N SER A 396 35.80 8.71 -9.41
CA SER A 396 35.38 8.73 -10.82
C SER A 396 36.39 9.39 -11.75
N GLY A 397 37.27 10.25 -11.23
CA GLY A 397 38.14 11.15 -12.00
C GLY A 397 37.41 12.38 -12.56
N LEU A 398 36.11 12.53 -12.30
CA LEU A 398 35.33 13.70 -12.72
C LEU A 398 35.59 14.89 -11.77
N PRO A 399 35.64 16.13 -12.30
CA PRO A 399 35.70 17.33 -11.46
C PRO A 399 34.58 17.35 -10.40
N LEU A 400 34.97 17.38 -9.12
CA LEU A 400 34.03 17.45 -8.01
C LEU A 400 33.49 18.89 -7.86
N LYS A 401 32.21 19.08 -8.16
CA LYS A 401 31.55 20.39 -8.07
C LYS A 401 30.70 20.45 -6.80
N TYR A 402 31.10 21.26 -5.83
CA TYR A 402 30.31 21.49 -4.61
C TYR A 402 30.65 22.83 -3.93
N ASP A 403 29.69 23.35 -3.18
CA ASP A 403 29.75 24.63 -2.46
C ASP A 403 29.44 24.45 -0.97
N GLU A 404 29.32 25.56 -0.24
CA GLU A 404 29.05 25.59 1.19
C GLU A 404 27.72 24.95 1.61
N SER A 405 26.83 24.64 0.65
CA SER A 405 25.55 24.00 0.96
C SER A 405 25.63 22.47 0.98
N ILE A 406 26.79 21.87 0.73
CA ILE A 406 26.93 20.41 0.57
C ILE A 406 26.57 19.63 1.83
N LEU A 407 26.85 20.18 3.02
CA LEU A 407 26.53 19.57 4.31
C LEU A 407 25.14 19.93 4.84
N ASN A 408 24.43 20.86 4.21
CA ASN A 408 23.14 21.36 4.70
C ASN A 408 22.07 20.26 4.72
N TYR A 409 21.95 19.48 3.64
CA TYR A 409 20.94 18.43 3.57
C TYR A 409 21.25 17.24 4.47
N ALA A 410 22.51 16.81 4.54
CA ALA A 410 22.93 15.76 5.47
C ALA A 410 22.65 16.17 6.93
N SER A 411 22.83 17.47 7.24
CA SER A 411 22.50 18.03 8.54
C SER A 411 20.98 18.12 8.78
N GLU A 412 20.19 18.54 7.78
CA GLU A 412 18.73 18.65 7.88
C GLU A 412 18.06 17.29 8.08
N ASN A 413 18.53 16.25 7.39
CA ASN A 413 17.87 14.94 7.34
C ASN A 413 18.43 13.90 8.32
N GLY A 414 19.42 14.25 9.15
CA GLY A 414 19.93 13.29 10.14
C GLY A 414 21.04 12.36 9.64
N HIS A 415 21.64 12.61 8.48
CA HIS A 415 22.57 11.71 7.81
C HIS A 415 24.01 11.81 8.35
N ILE A 416 24.21 11.36 9.60
CA ILE A 416 25.50 11.41 10.29
C ILE A 416 26.60 10.63 9.55
N ASN A 417 26.26 9.50 8.93
CA ASN A 417 27.18 8.73 8.10
C ASN A 417 27.74 9.54 6.92
N VAL A 418 26.93 10.38 6.28
CA VAL A 418 27.37 11.28 5.21
C VAL A 418 28.27 12.38 5.76
N LEU A 419 27.92 12.96 6.91
CA LEU A 419 28.75 13.96 7.59
C LEU A 419 30.13 13.38 7.97
N GLU A 420 30.15 12.16 8.50
CA GLU A 420 31.38 11.44 8.86
C GLU A 420 32.21 11.10 7.61
N TRP A 421 31.58 10.66 6.53
CA TRP A 421 32.27 10.44 5.26
C TRP A 421 32.90 11.73 4.74
N TRP A 422 32.16 12.86 4.73
CA TRP A 422 32.71 14.14 4.30
C TRP A 422 33.93 14.55 5.15
N LYS A 423 33.83 14.40 6.49
CA LYS A 423 34.93 14.68 7.42
C LYS A 423 36.18 13.84 7.13
N ASN A 424 35.99 12.56 6.81
CA ASN A 424 37.09 11.60 6.58
C ASN A 424 37.52 11.47 5.11
N SER A 425 36.80 12.12 4.18
CA SER A 425 37.02 11.97 2.74
C SER A 425 38.35 12.54 2.25
N GLY A 426 38.95 13.48 3.01
CA GLY A 426 40.09 14.29 2.58
C GLY A 426 39.70 15.45 1.65
N LEU A 427 38.42 15.62 1.32
CA LEU A 427 37.94 16.74 0.51
C LEU A 427 37.83 18.03 1.34
N PRO A 428 38.10 19.21 0.74
CA PRO A 428 37.87 20.48 1.41
C PRO A 428 36.43 20.59 1.94
N LEU A 429 36.28 20.72 3.25
CA LEU A 429 34.98 20.93 3.90
C LEU A 429 34.52 22.37 3.69
N LYS A 430 33.45 22.55 2.91
CA LYS A 430 32.81 23.85 2.67
C LYS A 430 31.46 23.88 3.38
N TYR A 431 31.28 24.82 4.31
CA TYR A 431 30.00 25.04 4.97
C TYR A 431 29.86 26.48 5.50
N ASP A 432 28.62 26.95 5.53
CA ASP A 432 28.27 28.29 6.01
C ASP A 432 27.60 28.25 7.39
N LYS A 433 27.24 29.42 7.91
CA LYS A 433 26.51 29.55 9.18
C LYS A 433 25.09 28.95 9.16
N ASN A 434 24.53 28.68 7.98
CA ASN A 434 23.19 28.13 7.86
C ASN A 434 23.17 26.63 8.15
N VAL A 435 24.30 25.91 8.06
CA VAL A 435 24.36 24.47 8.32
C VAL A 435 23.77 24.08 9.68
N LEU A 436 24.00 24.91 10.71
CA LEU A 436 23.45 24.71 12.05
C LEU A 436 21.95 25.02 12.15
N LYS A 437 21.43 25.95 11.33
CA LYS A 437 19.97 26.14 11.18
C LYS A 437 19.35 24.88 10.59
N TYR A 438 19.96 24.29 9.56
CA TYR A 438 19.47 23.05 8.96
C TYR A 438 19.53 21.88 9.96
N ALA A 439 20.64 21.71 10.68
CA ALA A 439 20.78 20.71 11.74
C ALA A 439 19.69 20.83 12.83
N SER A 440 19.21 22.05 13.12
CA SER A 440 18.22 22.31 14.15
C SER A 440 16.76 22.05 13.74
N LYS A 441 16.44 21.99 12.44
CA LYS A 441 15.04 21.92 11.96
C LYS A 441 14.33 20.61 12.34
N PHE A 442 15.03 19.47 12.30
CA PHE A 442 14.44 18.15 12.50
C PHE A 442 14.63 17.62 13.94
N THR A 443 15.06 18.46 14.88
CA THR A 443 15.30 18.09 16.29
C THR A 443 16.25 16.92 16.50
N SER A 444 17.11 16.61 15.52
CA SER A 444 18.11 15.55 15.67
C SER A 444 19.24 16.03 16.58
N THR A 445 19.07 15.82 17.89
CA THR A 445 20.11 16.06 18.91
C THR A 445 21.41 15.33 18.57
N LYS A 446 21.33 14.22 17.83
CA LYS A 446 22.49 13.46 17.35
C LYS A 446 23.31 14.21 16.29
N VAL A 447 22.67 14.87 15.30
CA VAL A 447 23.39 15.69 14.31
C VAL A 447 24.03 16.91 14.97
N LEU A 448 23.28 17.55 15.85
CA LEU A 448 23.76 18.67 16.65
C LEU A 448 24.96 18.27 17.52
N SER A 449 24.89 17.12 18.19
CA SER A 449 26.00 16.52 18.94
C SER A 449 27.19 16.19 18.04
N TRP A 450 26.95 15.66 16.83
CA TRP A 450 28.00 15.40 15.86
C TRP A 450 28.71 16.70 15.48
N TRP A 451 27.99 17.78 15.17
CA TRP A 451 28.59 19.08 14.88
C TRP A 451 29.44 19.61 16.04
N LYS A 452 28.93 19.53 17.28
CA LYS A 452 29.66 19.92 18.50
C LYS A 452 30.96 19.12 18.69
N ASN A 453 30.90 17.81 18.44
CA ASN A 453 32.03 16.90 18.64
C ASN A 453 32.92 16.75 17.39
N SER A 454 32.55 17.35 16.27
CA SER A 454 33.26 17.20 14.99
C SER A 454 34.65 17.85 15.00
N GLY A 455 34.85 18.84 15.88
CA GLY A 455 36.03 19.72 15.87
C GLY A 455 35.97 20.83 14.81
N LEU A 456 34.87 20.92 14.06
CA LEU A 456 34.70 21.94 13.02
C LEU A 456 34.25 23.28 13.63
N PRO A 457 34.76 24.43 13.14
CA PRO A 457 34.32 25.76 13.57
C PRO A 457 32.79 25.93 13.44
N LEU A 458 32.11 26.20 14.55
CA LEU A 458 30.67 26.42 14.58
C LEU A 458 30.35 27.89 14.34
N LYS A 459 29.58 28.18 13.28
CA LYS A 459 29.09 29.52 12.96
C LYS A 459 27.58 29.58 13.15
N TYR A 460 27.10 30.50 14.00
CA TYR A 460 25.68 30.62 14.31
C TYR A 460 25.03 31.71 13.45
N PRO A 461 23.89 31.43 12.80
CA PRO A 461 23.22 32.39 11.93
C PRO A 461 22.48 33.48 12.71
N THR A 462 22.02 33.17 13.93
CA THR A 462 21.31 34.07 14.83
C THR A 462 21.61 33.72 16.30
N ILE A 463 21.36 34.67 17.22
CA ILE A 463 21.41 34.44 18.66
C ILE A 463 20.40 33.35 19.08
N SER A 464 19.24 33.30 18.43
CA SER A 464 18.21 32.27 18.71
C SER A 464 18.72 30.86 18.39
N THR A 465 19.40 30.66 17.25
CA THR A 465 20.01 29.36 16.92
C THR A 465 21.14 29.00 17.88
N TYR A 466 21.94 29.98 18.32
CA TYR A 466 22.97 29.76 19.34
C TYR A 466 22.37 29.28 20.68
N LEU A 467 21.37 29.98 21.20
CA LEU A 467 20.71 29.62 22.46
C LEU A 467 20.02 28.26 22.37
N TYR A 468 19.34 27.98 21.26
CA TYR A 468 18.70 26.69 21.02
C TYR A 468 19.72 25.54 21.04
N ILE A 469 20.82 25.67 20.32
CA ILE A 469 21.87 24.64 20.25
C ILE A 469 22.51 24.42 21.62
N LYS A 470 22.77 25.50 22.38
CA LYS A 470 23.30 25.42 23.74
C LYS A 470 22.34 24.76 24.73
N PHE A 471 21.03 24.85 24.50
CA PHE A 471 20.01 24.20 25.31
C PHE A 471 19.83 22.71 24.94
N CYS A 472 19.97 22.36 23.66
CA CYS A 472 19.76 21.00 23.17
C CYS A 472 20.96 20.05 23.32
N ILE A 473 22.18 20.55 23.57
CA ILE A 473 23.43 19.76 23.69
C ILE A 473 24.36 20.35 24.76
#